data_AF-A0A932T8K6-F1
#
_entry.id   AF-A0A932T8K6-F1
#
_cell.length_a   1.000
_cell.length_b   1.000
_cell.length_c   1.000
_cell.angle_alpha   90.00
_cell.angle_beta   90.00
_cell.angle_gamma   90.00
#
_symmetry.space_group_name_H-M   'P 1'
#
loop_
_entity.id
_entity.type
_entity.pdbx_description
1 polymer ?
#
loop_
_entity_poly.entity_id
_entity_poly.type
_entity_poly.pdbx_seq_one_letter_code
_entity_poly.pdbx_strand_id
1 'polypeptide(L)'
;MAKLSDKLGNFKVLMLVVLIWIGVCIAAYYTTTEMQFYIVASVVGLIMGGIQSLSRSTYAKIMPVTKDTASFFSFYDVTEKIAIVIGMFSFGFIQQLTNNMRYSIIALGIFFLAGFFGLLATQLKYKSQN
;
A
#
# COMPACT_ATOMS: atom_id res chain seq x y z
N MET A 1 -0.51 8.89 -12.71
CA MET A 1 -0.77 9.18 -11.27
C MET A 1 -0.62 10.66 -10.93
N ALA A 2 0.48 11.34 -11.32
CA ALA A 2 0.72 12.76 -10.97
C ALA A 2 -0.42 13.75 -11.35
N LYS A 3 -0.95 13.70 -12.59
CA LYS A 3 -2.09 14.56 -13.01
C LYS A 3 -3.44 14.23 -12.34
N LEU A 4 -3.63 13.02 -11.80
CA LEU A 4 -4.84 12.65 -11.06
C LEU A 4 -4.81 13.17 -9.61
N SER A 5 -3.62 13.21 -9.00
CA SER A 5 -3.38 13.77 -7.66
C SER A 5 -3.81 15.24 -7.55
N ASP A 6 -3.58 16.03 -8.60
CA ASP A 6 -3.88 17.47 -8.60
C ASP A 6 -5.38 17.79 -8.72
N LYS A 7 -6.21 16.87 -9.24
CA LYS A 7 -7.66 17.08 -9.40
C LYS A 7 -8.53 16.38 -8.36
N LEU A 8 -8.09 15.26 -7.78
CA LEU A 8 -8.92 14.41 -6.89
C LEU A 8 -8.49 14.43 -5.41
N GLY A 9 -7.29 14.93 -5.11
CA GLY A 9 -6.70 14.88 -3.77
C GLY A 9 -5.98 13.55 -3.53
N ASN A 10 -4.73 13.64 -3.08
CA ASN A 10 -3.81 12.52 -2.86
C ASN A 10 -4.41 11.35 -2.07
N PHE A 11 -5.16 11.65 -1.01
CA PHE A 11 -5.82 10.64 -0.18
C PHE A 11 -6.80 9.75 -0.95
N LYS A 12 -7.62 10.32 -1.86
CA LYS A 12 -8.60 9.53 -2.64
C LYS A 12 -7.92 8.59 -3.63
N VAL A 13 -6.85 9.06 -4.28
CA VAL A 13 -6.06 8.23 -5.19
C VAL A 13 -5.37 7.11 -4.42
N LEU A 14 -4.86 7.39 -3.21
CA LEU A 14 -4.19 6.39 -2.38
C LEU A 14 -5.19 5.32 -1.89
N MET A 15 -6.39 5.72 -1.48
CA MET A 15 -7.47 4.79 -1.14
C MET A 15 -7.86 3.90 -2.33
N LEU A 16 -7.99 4.47 -3.53
CA LEU A 16 -8.29 3.72 -4.75
C LEU A 16 -7.20 2.69 -5.07
N VAL A 17 -5.93 3.07 -4.94
CA VAL A 17 -4.79 2.17 -5.17
C VAL A 17 -4.80 1.00 -4.17
N VAL A 18 -5.09 1.26 -2.88
CA VAL A 18 -5.21 0.19 -1.87
C VAL A 18 -6.39 -0.73 -2.18
N LEU A 19 -7.52 -0.21 -2.67
CA LEU A 19 -8.65 -1.04 -3.12
C LEU A 19 -8.27 -1.94 -4.30
N ILE A 20 -7.49 -1.43 -5.26
CA ILE A 20 -6.98 -2.27 -6.36
C ILE A 20 -6.07 -3.37 -5.80
N TRP A 21 -5.21 -3.08 -4.83
CA TRP A 21 -4.36 -4.08 -4.18
C TRP A 21 -5.15 -5.19 -3.49
N ILE A 22 -6.25 -4.84 -2.80
CA ILE A 22 -7.16 -5.83 -2.22
C ILE A 22 -7.76 -6.72 -3.32
N GLY A 23 -8.20 -6.12 -4.43
CA GLY A 23 -8.69 -6.86 -5.60
C GLY A 23 -7.63 -7.80 -6.21
N VAL A 24 -6.38 -7.35 -6.27
CA VAL A 24 -5.23 -8.16 -6.72
C VAL A 24 -4.98 -9.35 -5.78
N CYS A 25 -5.06 -9.18 -4.47
CA CYS A 25 -4.95 -10.28 -3.51
C CYS A 25 -6.04 -11.35 -3.75
N ILE A 26 -7.28 -10.93 -4.02
CA ILE A 26 -8.39 -11.84 -4.33
C ILE A 26 -8.12 -12.55 -5.67
N ALA A 27 -7.74 -11.82 -6.72
CA ALA A 27 -7.44 -12.41 -8.02
C ALA A 27 -6.28 -13.42 -7.95
N ALA A 28 -5.22 -13.08 -7.21
CA ALA A 28 -4.05 -13.92 -7.01
C ALA A 28 -4.37 -15.22 -6.24
N TYR A 29 -5.40 -15.24 -5.39
CA TYR A 29 -5.88 -16.45 -4.73
C TYR A 29 -6.47 -17.46 -5.73
N TYR A 30 -7.21 -16.96 -6.74
CA TYR A 30 -7.84 -17.78 -7.78
C TYR A 30 -6.91 -18.13 -8.95
N THR A 31 -5.70 -17.56 -8.98
CA THR A 31 -4.71 -17.89 -10.00
C THR A 31 -4.33 -19.37 -9.92
N THR A 32 -4.51 -20.07 -11.05
CA THR A 32 -4.13 -21.48 -11.21
C THR A 32 -3.19 -21.69 -12.39
N THR A 33 -3.13 -20.75 -13.35
CA THR A 33 -2.31 -20.88 -14.56
C THR A 33 -1.19 -19.86 -14.60
N GLU A 34 -0.10 -20.21 -15.29
CA GLU A 34 1.06 -19.32 -15.47
C GLU A 34 0.67 -18.01 -16.17
N MET A 35 -0.22 -18.07 -17.17
CA MET A 35 -0.72 -16.89 -17.87
C MET A 35 -1.47 -15.93 -16.94
N GLN A 36 -2.31 -16.46 -16.05
CA GLN A 36 -2.99 -15.63 -15.04
C GLN A 36 -1.98 -14.98 -14.09
N PHE A 37 -0.93 -15.71 -13.72
CA PHE A 37 0.15 -15.17 -12.89
C PHE A 37 0.87 -14.00 -13.58
N TYR A 38 1.23 -14.12 -14.85
CA TYR A 38 1.88 -13.03 -15.59
C TYR A 38 0.98 -11.79 -15.74
N ILE A 39 -0.32 -11.97 -15.94
CA ILE A 39 -1.28 -10.85 -15.99
C ILE A 39 -1.32 -10.14 -14.64
N VAL A 40 -1.46 -10.89 -13.54
CA VAL A 40 -1.49 -10.32 -12.18
C VAL A 40 -0.16 -9.63 -11.84
N ALA A 41 0.98 -10.24 -12.16
CA ALA A 41 2.30 -9.67 -11.94
C ALA A 41 2.50 -8.36 -12.72
N SER A 42 2.00 -8.29 -13.97
CA SER A 42 2.05 -7.08 -14.78
C SER A 42 1.23 -5.94 -14.17
N VAL A 43 0.03 -6.25 -13.66
CA VAL A 43 -0.81 -5.29 -12.94
C VAL A 43 -0.13 -4.79 -11.67
N VAL A 44 0.46 -5.71 -10.88
CA VAL A 44 1.23 -5.36 -9.67
C VAL A 44 2.38 -4.41 -10.00
N GLY A 45 3.19 -4.72 -11.01
CA GLY A 45 4.34 -3.91 -11.42
C GLY A 45 3.95 -2.49 -11.81
N LEU A 46 2.83 -2.33 -12.53
CA LEU A 46 2.31 -1.00 -12.91
C LEU A 46 1.87 -0.17 -11.69
N ILE A 47 1.28 -0.82 -10.68
CA ILE A 47 0.76 -0.13 -9.49
C ILE A 47 1.89 0.22 -8.51
N MET A 48 2.93 -0.61 -8.44
CA MET A 48 4.01 -0.50 -7.45
C MET A 48 4.76 0.84 -7.55
N GLY A 49 5.02 1.35 -8.76
CA GLY A 49 5.60 2.69 -8.94
C GLY A 49 4.63 3.84 -8.59
N GLY A 50 3.33 3.62 -8.77
CA GLY A 50 2.29 4.60 -8.45
C GLY A 50 2.09 4.80 -6.95
N ILE A 51 2.05 3.70 -6.18
CA ILE A 51 1.85 3.78 -4.73
C ILE A 51 3.04 4.43 -4.02
N GLN A 52 4.27 4.11 -4.43
CA GLN A 52 5.47 4.61 -3.75
C GLN A 52 5.62 6.14 -3.89
N SER A 53 5.41 6.65 -5.11
CA SER A 53 5.44 8.10 -5.37
C SER A 53 4.28 8.84 -4.69
N LEU A 54 3.07 8.26 -4.70
CA LEU A 54 1.89 8.88 -4.10
C LEU A 54 1.97 8.92 -2.57
N SER A 55 2.38 7.84 -1.91
CA SER A 55 2.54 7.80 -0.46
C SER A 55 3.52 8.87 0.03
N ARG A 56 4.68 8.99 -0.63
CA ARG A 56 5.69 10.01 -0.30
C ARG A 56 5.15 11.43 -0.46
N SER A 57 4.47 11.71 -1.57
CA SER A 57 3.89 13.06 -1.82
C SER A 57 2.72 13.39 -0.86
N THR A 58 1.97 12.37 -0.44
CA THR A 58 0.87 12.52 0.53
C THR A 58 1.44 12.83 1.91
N TYR A 59 2.46 12.08 2.35
CA TYR A 59 3.17 12.34 3.58
C TYR A 59 3.71 13.78 3.62
N ALA A 60 4.39 14.21 2.55
CA ALA A 60 4.94 15.55 2.44
C ALA A 60 3.90 16.68 2.62
N LYS A 61 2.66 16.49 2.14
CA LYS A 61 1.56 17.46 2.25
C LYS A 61 0.94 17.53 3.66
N ILE A 62 1.10 16.49 4.48
CA ILE A 62 0.56 16.42 5.84
C ILE A 62 1.58 16.93 6.87
N MET A 63 2.87 16.98 6.50
CA MET A 63 3.91 17.45 7.42
C MET A 63 3.66 18.92 7.82
N PRO A 64 3.83 19.25 9.12
CA PRO A 64 3.77 20.63 9.58
C PRO A 64 4.92 21.45 8.97
N VAL A 65 4.72 22.76 8.82
CA VAL A 65 5.75 23.70 8.34
C VAL A 65 6.81 23.87 9.43
N THR A 66 7.78 22.96 9.46
CA THR A 66 8.88 22.92 10.45
C THR A 66 10.24 22.92 9.75
N LYS A 67 11.29 23.39 10.42
CA LYS A 67 12.67 23.40 9.89
C LYS A 67 13.27 22.00 9.72
N ASP A 68 12.74 20.99 10.43
CA ASP A 68 13.28 19.62 10.48
C ASP A 68 12.59 18.65 9.51
N THR A 69 12.28 19.07 8.28
CA THR A 69 11.65 18.21 7.26
C THR A 69 12.45 16.92 6.99
N ALA A 70 13.78 16.99 7.11
CA ALA A 70 14.67 15.83 6.94
C ALA A 70 14.41 14.72 7.98
N SER A 71 14.14 15.07 9.25
CA SER A 71 13.85 14.08 10.30
C SER A 71 12.52 13.36 10.06
N PHE A 72 11.50 14.09 9.60
CA PHE A 72 10.20 13.48 9.26
C PHE A 72 10.32 12.51 8.09
N PHE A 73 11.03 12.90 7.01
CA PHE A 73 11.28 11.97 5.89
C PHE A 73 12.15 10.78 6.30
N SER A 74 13.14 10.97 7.17
CA SER A 74 13.96 9.86 7.68
C SER A 74 13.10 8.85 8.46
N PHE A 75 12.17 9.33 9.29
CA PHE A 75 11.24 8.44 10.01
C PHE A 75 10.30 7.69 9.06
N TYR A 76 9.81 8.35 8.01
CA TYR A 76 9.01 7.72 6.96
C TYR A 76 9.79 6.59 6.27
N ASP A 77 11.03 6.85 5.84
CA ASP A 77 11.87 5.86 5.17
C ASP A 77 12.19 4.65 6.07
N VAL A 78 12.41 4.90 7.37
CA VAL A 78 12.61 3.82 8.36
C VAL A 78 11.33 2.99 8.52
N THR A 79 10.17 3.65 8.60
CA THR A 79 8.87 2.96 8.71
C THR A 79 8.58 2.11 7.48
N GLU A 80 8.87 2.61 6.27
CA GLU A 80 8.73 1.86 5.01
C GLU A 80 9.60 0.59 5.04
N LYS A 81 10.86 0.69 5.45
CA LYS A 81 11.76 -0.47 5.57
C LYS A 81 11.29 -1.49 6.60
N ILE A 82 10.81 -1.03 7.76
CA ILE A 82 10.24 -1.91 8.79
C ILE A 82 9.00 -2.63 8.24
N ALA A 83 8.12 -1.92 7.54
CA ALA A 83 6.94 -2.52 6.93
C ALA A 83 7.30 -3.59 5.89
N ILE A 84 8.34 -3.36 5.08
CA ILE A 84 8.85 -4.35 4.11
C ILE A 84 9.35 -5.61 4.86
N VAL A 85 10.15 -5.44 5.92
CA VAL A 85 10.67 -6.58 6.72
C VAL A 85 9.54 -7.37 7.35
N ILE A 86 8.59 -6.72 8.01
CA ILE A 86 7.44 -7.37 8.65
C ILE A 86 6.55 -8.07 7.61
N GLY A 87 6.30 -7.44 6.47
CA GLY A 87 5.50 -8.00 5.39
C GLY A 87 6.12 -9.26 4.79
N MET A 88 7.41 -9.21 4.46
CA MET A 88 8.14 -10.38 3.95
C MET A 88 8.22 -11.51 4.98
N PHE A 89 8.52 -11.18 6.24
CA PHE A 89 8.54 -12.16 7.33
C PHE A 89 7.19 -12.85 7.49
N SER A 90 6.10 -12.08 7.54
CA SER A 90 4.73 -12.61 7.68
C SER A 90 4.37 -13.51 6.50
N PHE A 91 4.70 -13.10 5.27
CA PHE A 91 4.43 -13.89 4.07
C PHE A 91 5.16 -15.24 4.11
N GLY A 92 6.47 -15.24 4.40
CA GLY A 92 7.30 -16.44 4.46
C GLY A 92 6.91 -17.36 5.62
N PHE A 93 6.63 -16.79 6.79
CA PHE A 93 6.20 -17.55 7.97
C PHE A 93 4.88 -18.28 7.73
N ILE A 94 3.88 -17.59 7.18
CA ILE A 94 2.58 -18.21 6.85
C ILE A 94 2.74 -19.26 5.74
N GLN A 95 3.59 -19.01 4.75
CA GLN A 95 3.85 -19.97 3.69
C GLN A 95 4.48 -21.24 4.23
N GLN A 96 5.43 -21.12 5.15
CA GLN A 96 6.11 -22.26 5.77
C GLN A 96 5.16 -23.08 6.65
N LEU A 97 4.26 -22.43 7.39
CA LEU A 97 3.29 -23.12 8.24
C LEU A 97 2.19 -23.81 7.43
N THR A 98 1.65 -23.13 6.42
CA THR A 98 0.49 -23.63 5.66
C THR A 98 0.87 -24.50 4.47
N ASN A 99 2.15 -24.51 4.08
CA ASN A 99 2.67 -25.08 2.83
C ASN A 99 1.91 -24.63 1.57
N ASN A 100 1.17 -23.51 1.63
CA ASN A 100 0.34 -23.02 0.55
C ASN A 100 0.40 -21.49 0.45
N MET A 101 1.00 -21.00 -0.65
CA MET A 101 1.17 -19.56 -0.91
C MET A 101 -0.15 -18.77 -0.91
N ARG A 102 -1.28 -19.41 -1.18
CA ARG A 102 -2.59 -18.73 -1.23
C ARG A 102 -2.98 -18.12 0.12
N TYR A 103 -2.66 -18.80 1.23
CA TYR A 103 -2.96 -18.26 2.56
C TYR A 103 -2.07 -17.06 2.90
N SER A 104 -0.82 -17.05 2.45
CA SER A 104 0.08 -15.89 2.59
C SER A 104 -0.43 -14.67 1.82
N ILE A 105 -1.01 -14.87 0.63
CA ILE A 105 -1.60 -13.79 -0.17
C ILE A 105 -2.83 -13.20 0.52
N ILE A 106 -3.70 -14.02 1.12
CA ILE A 106 -4.85 -13.54 1.89
C ILE A 106 -4.37 -12.76 3.13
N ALA A 107 -3.32 -13.23 3.81
CA ALA A 107 -2.75 -12.51 4.94
C ALA A 107 -2.21 -11.12 4.56
N LEU A 108 -1.57 -10.99 3.39
CA LEU A 108 -1.23 -9.68 2.83
C LEU A 108 -2.47 -8.82 2.57
N GLY A 109 -3.55 -9.43 2.08
CA GLY A 109 -4.86 -8.76 1.92
C GLY A 109 -5.39 -8.15 3.22
N ILE A 110 -5.18 -8.82 4.36
CA ILE A 110 -5.54 -8.30 5.69
C ILE A 110 -4.73 -7.04 6.03
N PHE A 111 -3.42 -7.01 5.73
CA PHE A 111 -2.61 -5.80 5.92
C PHE A 111 -3.08 -4.64 5.03
N PHE A 112 -3.48 -4.92 3.78
CA PHE A 112 -4.05 -3.89 2.91
C PHE A 112 -5.40 -3.37 3.43
N LEU A 113 -6.26 -4.23 3.98
CA LEU A 113 -7.50 -3.82 4.61
C LEU A 113 -7.25 -2.94 5.84
N ALA A 114 -6.33 -3.34 6.72
CA ALA A 114 -5.93 -2.52 7.87
C ALA A 114 -5.38 -1.15 7.42
N GLY A 115 -4.54 -1.12 6.38
CA GLY A 115 -4.03 0.09 5.76
C GLY A 115 -5.14 0.99 5.17
N PHE A 116 -6.15 0.39 4.53
CA PHE A 116 -7.31 1.11 4.00
C PHE A 116 -8.10 1.82 5.10
N PHE A 117 -8.43 1.13 6.19
CA PHE A 117 -9.13 1.72 7.33
C PHE A 117 -8.29 2.79 8.04
N GLY A 118 -6.98 2.56 8.21
CA GLY A 118 -6.07 3.56 8.76
C GLY A 118 -6.00 4.83 7.91
N LEU A 119 -5.98 4.67 6.58
CA LEU A 119 -5.99 5.80 5.65
C LEU A 119 -7.33 6.54 5.67
N LEU A 120 -8.45 5.82 5.75
CA LEU A 120 -9.79 6.41 5.89
C LEU A 120 -9.89 7.25 7.17
N ALA A 121 -9.45 6.72 8.30
CA ALA A 121 -9.42 7.44 9.57
C ALA A 121 -8.55 8.72 9.48
N THR A 122 -7.39 8.61 8.83
CA THR A 122 -6.50 9.76 8.61
C THR A 122 -7.15 10.83 7.72
N GLN A 123 -7.83 10.42 6.64
CA GLN A 123 -8.53 11.33 5.75
C GLN A 123 -9.67 12.06 6.47
N LEU A 124 -10.46 11.35 7.29
CA LEU A 124 -11.54 11.94 8.08
C LEU A 124 -11.00 12.98 9.06
N LYS A 125 -9.92 12.65 9.77
CA LYS A 125 -9.26 13.58 10.70
C LYS A 125 -8.70 14.82 9.99
N TYR A 126 -8.08 14.63 8.83
CA TYR A 126 -7.55 15.72 8.01
C TYR A 126 -8.66 16.66 7.49
N LYS A 127 -9.79 16.09 7.02
CA LYS A 127 -10.95 16.87 6.58
C LYS A 127 -11.68 17.58 7.74
N SER A 128 -11.56 17.09 8.96
CA SER A 128 -12.15 17.74 10.14
C SER A 128 -11.34 18.95 10.64
N GLN A 129 -10.07 19.09 10.24
CA GLN A 129 -9.19 20.19 10.64
C GLN A 129 -9.08 21.32 9.60
N ASN A 130 -9.68 21.15 8.42
CA ASN A 130 -9.68 22.09 7.29
C ASN A 130 -11.12 22.43 6.90
#